data_AF-A0A660RKR8-F1
#
_entry.id   AF-A0A660RKR8-F1
#
_cell.length_a   1.000
_cell.length_b   1.000
_cell.length_c   1.000
_cell.angle_alpha   90.00
_cell.angle_beta   90.00
_cell.angle_gamma   90.00
#
_symmetry.space_group_name_H-M   'P 1'
#
loop_
_entity.id
_entity.type
_entity.pdbx_description
1 polymer ?
#
loop_
_entity_poly.entity_id
_entity_poly.type
_entity_poly.pdbx_seq_one_letter_code
_entity_poly.pdbx_strand_id
1 'polypeptide(L)'
;MRRVFLLLILIPSLILSITLNDIVEISRRDLERALSLFREYILENPDDENLEDVGRLLYAKKKLLKYEEIKEAVLKEDIDELMRKSRNLKKTLGNEDFEALKVIFPDMEREVSKLLQDPSNLREISGVWKLGLKMRVNPVEFSRKLKKFFMENPFIDRESIELLKHLENATDVARALVKDILDMNMKEENYTRIVRLFEIAREMGYRGESKVEKQIRIYLDLFYTISYIEEPSESMLEEIIRRYESLSIKKEMLKTKLLLLLSKAKRRGMTLDMHVEDPDFQFLMKKNPKGKSRNTFHYWILIPLPLIIPFLSLRFRSFFYYHVGLKKRALLCYKKVVEKNPTNPDVRLKLALLYEKLGMQEEAMREYEIIKKLS
;
A
#
# COMPACT_ATOMS: atom_id res chain seq x y z
N MET A 1 29.75 -40.19 83.54
CA MET A 1 29.68 -40.81 82.19
C MET A 1 28.31 -40.52 81.58
N ARG A 2 28.22 -39.54 80.67
CA ARG A 2 26.98 -39.17 79.96
C ARG A 2 26.79 -40.13 78.78
N ARG A 3 25.72 -40.92 78.79
CA ARG A 3 25.24 -41.65 77.61
C ARG A 3 24.37 -40.69 76.81
N VAL A 4 24.88 -40.24 75.67
CA VAL A 4 24.12 -39.47 74.69
C VAL A 4 23.36 -40.48 73.82
N PHE A 5 22.03 -40.45 73.90
CA PHE A 5 21.15 -41.12 72.95
C PHE A 5 21.18 -40.31 71.64
N LEU A 6 21.72 -40.90 70.58
CA LEU A 6 21.55 -40.40 69.21
C LEU A 6 20.19 -40.86 68.70
N LEU A 7 19.19 -39.98 68.79
CA LEU A 7 17.94 -40.10 68.06
C LEU A 7 18.21 -39.77 66.59
N LEU A 8 18.24 -40.81 65.75
CA LEU A 8 18.17 -40.71 64.30
C LEU A 8 16.80 -40.15 63.92
N ILE A 9 16.74 -38.85 63.62
CA ILE A 9 15.56 -38.22 63.02
C ILE A 9 15.52 -38.70 61.56
N LEU A 10 14.68 -39.72 61.31
CA LEU A 10 14.11 -39.97 59.98
C LEU A 10 13.29 -38.73 59.61
N ILE A 11 13.90 -37.80 58.89
CA ILE A 11 13.14 -36.79 58.14
C ILE A 11 12.47 -37.59 57.03
N PRO A 12 11.12 -37.75 57.01
CA PRO A 12 10.48 -38.24 55.81
C PRO A 12 10.77 -37.16 54.77
N SER A 13 11.58 -37.47 53.75
CA SER A 13 11.55 -36.69 52.52
C SER A 13 10.07 -36.64 52.13
N LEU A 14 9.45 -35.47 52.22
CA LEU A 14 8.20 -35.23 51.51
C LEU A 14 8.53 -35.48 50.05
N ILE A 15 8.28 -36.70 49.58
CA ILE A 15 8.15 -36.97 48.17
C ILE A 15 6.87 -36.21 47.83
N LEU A 16 7.01 -34.97 47.38
CA LEU A 16 5.92 -34.27 46.72
C LEU A 16 5.52 -35.19 45.56
N SER A 17 4.37 -35.84 45.68
CA SER A 17 3.77 -36.59 44.58
C SER A 17 3.61 -35.63 43.42
N ILE A 18 4.27 -35.92 42.31
CA ILE A 18 4.21 -35.06 41.14
C ILE A 18 2.76 -34.97 40.65
N THR A 19 2.27 -33.77 40.38
CA THR A 19 0.91 -33.59 39.86
C THR A 19 0.91 -33.55 38.33
N LEU A 20 -0.25 -33.75 37.73
CA LEU A 20 -0.44 -33.53 36.30
C LEU A 20 -0.07 -32.10 35.85
N ASN A 21 -0.33 -31.09 36.69
CA ASN A 21 0.07 -29.70 36.41
C ASN A 21 1.59 -29.54 36.40
N ASP A 22 2.31 -30.19 37.31
CA ASP A 22 3.78 -30.18 37.32
C ASP A 22 4.33 -30.83 36.05
N ILE A 23 3.71 -31.94 35.60
CA ILE A 23 4.08 -32.62 34.36
C ILE A 23 3.87 -31.68 33.15
N VAL A 24 2.74 -30.96 33.10
CA VAL A 24 2.47 -29.96 32.05
C VAL A 24 3.53 -28.84 32.08
N GLU A 25 3.86 -28.29 33.24
CA GLU A 25 4.90 -27.26 33.37
C GLU A 25 6.29 -27.77 32.95
N ILE A 26 6.66 -29.00 33.33
CA ILE A 26 7.91 -29.63 32.89
C ILE A 26 7.92 -29.80 31.37
N SER A 27 6.78 -30.16 30.76
CA SER A 27 6.68 -30.38 29.31
C SER A 27 7.01 -29.13 28.48
N ARG A 28 6.95 -27.93 29.09
CA ARG A 28 7.32 -26.67 28.43
C ARG A 28 8.82 -26.49 28.26
N ARG A 29 9.63 -27.27 28.98
CA ARG A 29 11.10 -27.20 28.98
C ARG A 29 11.76 -28.50 28.57
N ASP A 30 11.19 -29.63 29.00
CA ASP A 30 11.71 -30.98 28.80
C ASP A 30 10.56 -31.97 28.58
N LEU A 31 10.15 -32.12 27.31
CA LEU A 31 9.03 -32.97 26.93
C LEU A 31 9.31 -34.46 27.18
N GLU A 32 10.54 -34.93 26.98
CA GLU A 32 10.90 -36.33 27.21
C GLU A 32 10.79 -36.69 28.69
N ARG A 33 11.28 -35.81 29.57
CA ARG A 33 11.09 -35.96 31.02
C ARG A 33 9.62 -35.93 31.41
N ALA A 34 8.83 -35.00 30.87
CA ALA A 34 7.40 -34.94 31.14
C ALA A 34 6.67 -36.22 30.70
N LEU A 35 7.01 -36.77 29.52
CA LEU A 35 6.44 -38.04 29.04
C LEU A 35 6.82 -39.23 29.94
N SER A 36 8.04 -39.25 30.49
CA SER A 36 8.45 -40.29 31.45
C SER A 36 7.62 -40.20 32.73
N LEU A 37 7.53 -39.00 33.31
CA LEU A 37 6.78 -38.75 34.55
C LEU A 37 5.28 -39.02 34.37
N PHE A 38 4.73 -38.70 33.20
CA PHE A 38 3.34 -39.00 32.88
C PHE A 38 3.04 -40.50 32.82
N ARG A 39 3.96 -41.32 32.30
CA ARG A 39 3.79 -42.79 32.32
C ARG A 39 3.78 -43.36 33.73
N GLU A 40 4.65 -42.85 34.60
CA GLU A 40 4.68 -43.22 36.02
C GLU A 40 3.37 -42.80 36.71
N TYR A 41 2.93 -41.56 36.47
CA TYR A 41 1.70 -41.02 37.05
C TYR A 41 0.44 -41.84 36.67
N ILE A 42 0.32 -42.28 35.42
CA ILE A 42 -0.81 -43.12 34.96
C ILE A 42 -0.88 -44.44 35.74
N LEU A 43 0.26 -45.06 36.05
CA LEU A 43 0.30 -46.34 36.79
C LEU A 43 -0.13 -46.16 38.25
N GLU A 44 0.19 -45.02 38.84
CA GLU A 44 -0.14 -44.70 40.23
C GLU A 44 -1.59 -44.18 40.39
N ASN A 45 -2.12 -43.48 39.38
CA ASN A 45 -3.40 -42.77 39.45
C ASN A 45 -4.29 -43.05 38.23
N PRO A 46 -4.68 -44.31 37.95
CA PRO A 46 -5.37 -44.69 36.72
C PRO A 46 -6.77 -44.08 36.53
N ASP A 47 -7.40 -43.65 37.63
CA ASP A 47 -8.77 -43.11 37.65
C ASP A 47 -8.82 -41.56 37.66
N ASP A 48 -7.68 -40.86 37.51
CA ASP A 48 -7.65 -39.39 37.47
C ASP A 48 -8.35 -38.87 36.19
N GLU A 49 -9.36 -38.02 36.37
CA GLU A 49 -10.22 -37.50 35.31
C GLU A 49 -9.47 -36.65 34.27
N ASN A 50 -8.30 -36.11 34.61
CA ASN A 50 -7.52 -35.23 33.73
C ASN A 50 -6.46 -35.96 32.91
N LEU A 51 -6.30 -37.29 33.08
CA LEU A 51 -5.29 -38.07 32.35
C LEU A 51 -5.45 -37.93 30.84
N GLU A 52 -6.68 -37.96 30.34
CA GLU A 52 -6.94 -37.90 28.91
C GLU A 52 -6.49 -36.57 28.31
N ASP A 53 -6.81 -35.45 28.96
CA ASP A 53 -6.47 -34.11 28.46
C ASP A 53 -4.96 -33.87 28.49
N VAL A 54 -4.29 -34.24 29.58
CA VAL A 54 -2.83 -34.12 29.67
C VAL A 54 -2.13 -35.06 28.68
N GLY A 55 -2.63 -36.29 28.53
CA GLY A 55 -2.13 -37.24 27.54
C GLY A 55 -2.25 -36.71 26.11
N ARG A 56 -3.40 -36.12 25.76
CA ARG A 56 -3.63 -35.46 24.46
C ARG A 56 -2.67 -34.30 24.24
N LEU A 57 -2.46 -33.43 25.23
CA LEU A 57 -1.53 -32.31 25.15
C LEU A 57 -0.09 -32.78 24.91
N LEU A 58 0.40 -33.74 25.70
CA LEU A 58 1.76 -34.27 25.58
C LEU A 58 1.97 -34.98 24.23
N TYR A 59 0.96 -35.74 23.77
CA TYR A 59 0.98 -36.36 22.45
C TYR A 59 1.03 -35.31 21.33
N ALA A 60 0.19 -34.27 21.41
CA ALA A 60 0.14 -33.19 20.43
C ALA A 60 1.49 -32.46 20.34
N LYS A 61 2.11 -32.12 21.48
CA LYS A 61 3.45 -31.54 21.53
C LYS A 61 4.45 -32.43 20.81
N LYS A 62 4.53 -33.72 21.20
CA LYS A 62 5.45 -34.68 20.60
C LYS A 62 5.29 -34.78 19.09
N LYS A 63 4.05 -34.84 18.61
CA LYS A 63 3.71 -34.92 17.17
C LYS A 63 4.22 -33.70 16.40
N LEU A 64 4.12 -32.51 16.97
CA LEU A 64 4.47 -31.25 16.31
C LEU A 64 5.95 -30.88 16.40
N LEU A 65 6.75 -31.50 17.28
CA LEU A 65 8.19 -31.26 17.36
C LEU A 65 8.97 -31.59 16.08
N LYS A 66 8.38 -32.37 15.15
CA LYS A 66 8.96 -32.60 13.82
C LYS A 66 9.08 -31.33 12.96
N TYR A 67 8.39 -30.24 13.34
CA TYR A 67 8.46 -28.95 12.65
C TYR A 67 9.44 -28.01 13.35
N GLU A 68 10.69 -28.04 12.90
CA GLU A 68 11.79 -27.23 13.46
C GLU A 68 11.46 -25.73 13.52
N GLU A 69 10.66 -25.22 12.59
CA GLU A 69 10.33 -23.81 12.50
C GLU A 69 9.42 -23.33 13.64
N ILE A 70 8.55 -24.19 14.18
CA ILE A 70 7.57 -23.85 15.23
C ILE A 70 7.79 -24.60 16.55
N LYS A 71 8.81 -25.47 16.64
CA LYS A 71 9.05 -26.33 17.81
C LYS A 71 9.11 -25.57 19.13
N GLU A 72 9.74 -24.39 19.16
CA GLU A 72 9.88 -23.60 20.38
C GLU A 72 8.53 -23.05 20.85
N ALA A 73 7.72 -22.54 19.91
CA ALA A 73 6.38 -22.06 20.20
C ALA A 73 5.50 -23.18 20.77
N VAL A 74 5.55 -24.36 20.13
CA VAL A 74 4.83 -25.57 20.55
C VAL A 74 5.24 -26.04 21.94
N LEU A 75 6.54 -26.06 22.24
CA LEU A 75 7.02 -26.46 23.56
C LEU A 75 6.55 -25.49 24.63
N LYS A 76 6.83 -24.20 24.44
CA LYS A 76 6.53 -23.13 25.40
C LYS A 76 5.04 -22.80 25.52
N GLU A 77 4.21 -23.32 24.62
CA GLU A 77 2.79 -22.92 24.46
C GLU A 77 2.66 -21.41 24.21
N ASP A 78 3.58 -20.84 23.42
CA ASP A 78 3.62 -19.41 23.09
C ASP A 78 2.97 -19.14 21.73
N ILE A 79 1.74 -18.59 21.77
CA ILE A 79 0.95 -18.32 20.57
C ILE A 79 1.50 -17.17 19.72
N ASP A 80 2.10 -16.15 20.34
CA ASP A 80 2.71 -15.02 19.62
C ASP A 80 3.95 -15.49 18.87
N GLU A 81 4.76 -16.33 19.52
CA GLU A 81 5.89 -16.98 18.87
C GLU A 81 5.41 -17.90 17.73
N LEU A 82 4.33 -18.65 17.91
CA LEU A 82 3.73 -19.49 16.87
C LEU A 82 3.33 -18.67 15.64
N MET A 83 2.56 -17.60 15.83
CA MET A 83 2.12 -16.73 14.74
C MET A 83 3.32 -16.14 13.97
N ARG A 84 4.29 -15.59 14.68
CA ARG A 84 5.50 -14.99 14.07
C ARG A 84 6.37 -16.00 13.33
N LYS A 85 6.49 -17.23 13.85
CA LYS A 85 7.34 -18.28 13.27
C LYS A 85 6.66 -19.06 12.15
N SER A 86 5.32 -19.09 12.12
CA SER A 86 4.52 -19.80 11.11
C SER A 86 4.90 -19.47 9.67
N ARG A 87 5.34 -18.23 9.39
CA ARG A 87 5.79 -17.78 8.06
C ARG A 87 6.97 -18.60 7.52
N ASN A 88 7.78 -19.18 8.41
CA ASN A 88 8.95 -19.97 8.05
C ASN A 88 8.60 -21.40 7.66
N LEU A 89 7.38 -21.88 7.95
CA LEU A 89 6.95 -23.23 7.56
C LEU A 89 7.09 -23.42 6.05
N LYS A 90 7.70 -24.54 5.65
CA LYS A 90 7.94 -24.86 4.23
C LYS A 90 6.66 -25.24 3.48
N LYS A 91 5.69 -25.82 4.19
CA LYS A 91 4.38 -26.24 3.67
C LYS A 91 3.32 -26.05 4.74
N THR A 92 2.07 -26.03 4.31
CA THR A 92 0.92 -26.03 5.21
C THR A 92 0.89 -27.31 6.05
N LEU A 93 0.47 -27.20 7.31
CA LEU A 93 0.23 -28.35 8.17
C LEU A 93 -0.87 -29.25 7.59
N GLY A 94 -0.71 -30.56 7.75
CA GLY A 94 -1.76 -31.52 7.42
C GLY A 94 -2.88 -31.48 8.46
N ASN A 95 -4.07 -31.99 8.13
CA ASN A 95 -5.23 -31.95 9.01
C ASN A 95 -4.95 -32.51 10.41
N GLU A 96 -4.30 -33.66 10.52
CA GLU A 96 -4.01 -34.23 11.85
C GLU A 96 -3.01 -33.41 12.67
N ASP A 97 -2.10 -32.70 12.01
CA ASP A 97 -1.13 -31.82 12.68
C ASP A 97 -1.81 -30.51 13.10
N PHE A 98 -2.76 -30.02 12.31
CA PHE A 98 -3.61 -28.89 12.70
C PHE A 98 -4.51 -29.23 13.89
N GLU A 99 -5.13 -30.41 13.92
CA GLU A 99 -5.92 -30.85 15.09
C GLU A 99 -5.05 -30.98 16.34
N ALA A 100 -3.82 -31.50 16.22
CA ALA A 100 -2.86 -31.48 17.32
C ALA A 100 -2.52 -30.04 17.77
N LEU A 101 -2.37 -29.11 16.83
CA LEU A 101 -2.10 -27.71 17.14
C LEU A 101 -3.25 -27.07 17.93
N LYS A 102 -4.51 -27.42 17.62
CA LYS A 102 -5.70 -26.94 18.35
C LYS A 102 -5.77 -27.45 19.78
N VAL A 103 -5.22 -28.64 20.07
CA VAL A 103 -5.10 -29.13 21.45
C VAL A 103 -4.17 -28.23 22.28
N ILE A 104 -3.07 -27.76 21.68
CA ILE A 104 -2.08 -26.91 22.35
C ILE A 104 -2.55 -25.46 22.42
N PHE A 105 -3.20 -24.97 21.35
CA PHE A 105 -3.65 -23.58 21.21
C PHE A 105 -5.15 -23.54 20.90
N PRO A 106 -6.02 -23.82 21.89
CA PRO A 106 -7.48 -23.90 21.68
C PRO A 106 -8.08 -22.58 21.19
N ASP A 107 -7.46 -21.45 21.54
CA ASP A 107 -7.95 -20.11 21.25
C ASP A 107 -7.35 -19.47 19.98
N MET A 108 -6.46 -20.18 19.27
CA MET A 108 -5.71 -19.67 18.12
C MET A 108 -6.61 -19.11 17.01
N GLU A 109 -7.68 -19.82 16.66
CA GLU A 109 -8.61 -19.37 15.61
C GLU A 109 -9.26 -18.03 15.96
N ARG A 110 -9.64 -17.85 17.23
CA ARG A 110 -10.27 -16.63 17.74
C ARG A 110 -9.29 -15.46 17.74
N GLU A 111 -8.05 -15.69 18.18
CA GLU A 111 -7.02 -14.66 18.21
C GLU A 111 -6.60 -14.20 16.82
N VAL A 112 -6.33 -15.14 15.91
CA VAL A 112 -6.02 -14.82 14.52
C VAL A 112 -7.19 -14.10 13.85
N SER A 113 -8.43 -14.53 14.08
CA SER A 113 -9.63 -13.86 13.55
C SER A 113 -9.75 -12.41 14.03
N LYS A 114 -9.42 -12.14 15.30
CA LYS A 114 -9.40 -10.79 15.87
C LYS A 114 -8.32 -9.92 15.23
N LEU A 115 -7.09 -10.42 15.12
CA LEU A 115 -5.97 -9.69 14.50
C LEU A 115 -6.21 -9.40 13.02
N LEU A 116 -6.79 -10.37 12.31
CA LEU A 116 -7.09 -10.27 10.88
C LEU A 116 -8.09 -9.15 10.55
N GLN A 117 -8.93 -8.70 11.50
CA GLN A 117 -9.88 -7.61 11.25
C GLN A 117 -9.19 -6.25 10.99
N ASP A 118 -7.94 -6.09 11.41
CA ASP A 118 -7.15 -4.87 11.20
C ASP A 118 -5.96 -5.13 10.26
N PRO A 119 -5.96 -4.54 9.05
CA PRO A 119 -4.86 -4.69 8.10
C PRO A 119 -3.47 -4.31 8.62
N SER A 120 -3.35 -3.52 9.70
CA SER A 120 -2.05 -3.24 10.31
C SER A 120 -1.32 -4.48 10.81
N ASN A 121 -2.05 -5.56 11.11
CA ASN A 121 -1.51 -6.79 11.67
C ASN A 121 -1.07 -7.80 10.59
N LEU A 122 -1.36 -7.55 9.30
CA LEU A 122 -1.10 -8.51 8.22
C LEU A 122 0.34 -9.04 8.20
N ARG A 123 1.31 -8.18 8.52
CA ARG A 123 2.73 -8.56 8.56
C ARG A 123 3.03 -9.56 9.67
N GLU A 124 2.43 -9.36 10.84
CA GLU A 124 2.60 -10.19 12.03
C GLU A 124 2.01 -11.59 11.81
N ILE A 125 0.82 -11.64 11.21
CA ILE A 125 0.09 -12.89 10.96
C ILE A 125 0.30 -13.46 9.55
N SER A 126 1.27 -12.95 8.78
CA SER A 126 1.47 -13.30 7.36
C SER A 126 1.66 -14.80 7.07
N GLY A 127 2.07 -15.59 8.07
CA GLY A 127 2.30 -17.02 7.95
C GLY A 127 1.18 -17.93 8.43
N VAL A 128 0.14 -17.41 9.09
CA VAL A 128 -0.80 -18.23 9.87
C VAL A 128 -1.65 -19.16 9.00
N TRP A 129 -1.85 -18.84 7.71
CA TRP A 129 -2.50 -19.75 6.76
C TRP A 129 -1.76 -21.09 6.61
N LYS A 130 -0.44 -21.11 6.84
CA LYS A 130 0.37 -22.34 6.82
C LYS A 130 0.10 -23.25 8.01
N LEU A 131 -0.56 -22.75 9.06
CA LEU A 131 -0.99 -23.56 10.19
C LEU A 131 -2.20 -24.44 9.85
N GLY A 132 -2.83 -24.26 8.68
CA GLY A 132 -4.07 -24.98 8.31
C GLY A 132 -5.35 -24.21 8.66
N LEU A 133 -5.20 -22.96 9.13
CA LEU A 133 -6.32 -22.10 9.50
C LEU A 133 -7.17 -21.73 8.28
N LYS A 134 -8.48 -21.95 8.42
CA LYS A 134 -9.50 -21.45 7.51
C LYS A 134 -9.95 -20.07 7.97
N MET A 135 -9.61 -19.05 7.20
CA MET A 135 -9.83 -17.66 7.58
C MET A 135 -10.87 -17.00 6.70
N ARG A 136 -11.81 -16.29 7.35
CA ARG A 136 -12.91 -15.59 6.70
C ARG A 136 -13.11 -14.22 7.34
N VAL A 137 -13.44 -13.23 6.52
CA VAL A 137 -13.69 -11.84 6.95
C VAL A 137 -14.99 -11.33 6.36
N ASN A 138 -15.56 -10.24 6.89
CA ASN A 138 -16.65 -9.55 6.20
C ASN A 138 -16.09 -8.80 4.97
N PRO A 139 -16.47 -9.15 3.73
CA PRO A 139 -15.83 -8.58 2.53
C PRO A 139 -15.92 -7.06 2.44
N VAL A 140 -17.07 -6.50 2.81
CA VAL A 140 -17.40 -5.08 2.64
C VAL A 140 -16.74 -4.22 3.72
N GLU A 141 -16.72 -4.69 4.97
CA GLU A 141 -16.01 -3.98 6.04
C GLU A 141 -14.50 -4.06 5.84
N PHE A 142 -14.00 -5.24 5.54
CA PHE A 142 -12.57 -5.48 5.39
C PHE A 142 -11.99 -4.77 4.17
N SER A 143 -12.72 -4.72 3.04
CA SER A 143 -12.26 -3.98 1.84
C SER A 143 -12.05 -2.50 2.10
N ARG A 144 -12.91 -1.86 2.92
CA ARG A 144 -12.75 -0.46 3.29
C ARG A 144 -11.50 -0.23 4.13
N LYS A 145 -11.25 -1.11 5.10
CA LYS A 145 -10.04 -1.07 5.93
C LYS A 145 -8.79 -1.30 5.08
N LEU A 146 -8.80 -2.32 4.21
CA LEU A 146 -7.69 -2.60 3.28
C LEU A 146 -7.42 -1.41 2.38
N LYS A 147 -8.45 -0.83 1.74
CA LYS A 147 -8.31 0.35 0.88
C LYS A 147 -7.62 1.49 1.63
N LYS A 148 -8.10 1.81 2.84
CA LYS A 148 -7.50 2.87 3.66
C LYS A 148 -6.03 2.55 3.95
N PHE A 149 -5.75 1.34 4.43
CA PHE A 149 -4.41 0.89 4.79
C PHE A 149 -3.42 1.01 3.63
N PHE A 150 -3.76 0.49 2.44
CA PHE A 150 -2.88 0.50 1.27
C PHE A 150 -2.73 1.88 0.62
N MET A 151 -3.73 2.76 0.77
CA MET A 151 -3.61 4.15 0.34
C MET A 151 -2.58 4.92 1.19
N GLU A 152 -2.49 4.59 2.48
CA GLU A 152 -1.49 5.15 3.40
C GLU A 152 -0.13 4.44 3.25
N ASN A 153 -0.14 3.12 3.01
CA ASN A 153 1.05 2.25 2.94
C ASN A 153 1.07 1.44 1.63
N PRO A 154 1.56 2.00 0.52
CA PRO A 154 1.53 1.31 -0.79
C PRO A 154 2.52 0.15 -0.92
N PHE A 155 3.50 0.06 -0.01
CA PHE A 155 4.51 -1.00 0.00
C PHE A 155 4.15 -2.01 1.08
N ILE A 156 3.64 -3.15 0.65
CA ILE A 156 3.37 -4.32 1.50
C ILE A 156 4.29 -5.47 1.07
N ASP A 157 4.74 -6.26 2.04
CA ASP A 157 5.51 -7.48 1.79
C ASP A 157 4.68 -8.57 1.09
N ARG A 158 5.38 -9.43 0.36
CA ARG A 158 4.76 -10.48 -0.44
C ARG A 158 3.96 -11.46 0.43
N GLU A 159 4.45 -11.72 1.63
CA GLU A 159 3.88 -12.67 2.58
C GLU A 159 2.50 -12.22 3.06
N SER A 160 2.31 -10.93 3.31
CA SER A 160 1.01 -10.35 3.65
C SER A 160 0.00 -10.48 2.51
N ILE A 161 0.43 -10.36 1.25
CA ILE A 161 -0.46 -10.60 0.09
C ILE A 161 -0.76 -12.08 -0.04
N GLU A 162 0.21 -12.95 0.22
CA GLU A 162 0.01 -14.40 0.25
C GLU A 162 -1.04 -14.80 1.28
N LEU A 163 -1.04 -14.18 2.46
CA LEU A 163 -2.09 -14.35 3.47
C LEU A 163 -3.47 -13.98 2.92
N LEU A 164 -3.61 -12.81 2.26
CA LEU A 164 -4.88 -12.36 1.68
C LEU A 164 -5.42 -13.32 0.62
N LYS A 165 -4.54 -13.96 -0.15
CA LYS A 165 -4.90 -14.97 -1.15
C LYS A 165 -5.50 -16.24 -0.54
N HIS A 166 -5.12 -16.57 0.70
CA HIS A 166 -5.57 -17.76 1.42
C HIS A 166 -6.84 -17.55 2.25
N LEU A 167 -7.47 -16.36 2.19
CA LEU A 167 -8.81 -16.18 2.75
C LEU A 167 -9.83 -17.03 1.99
N GLU A 168 -10.72 -17.73 2.70
CA GLU A 168 -11.76 -18.56 2.08
C GLU A 168 -12.67 -17.76 1.14
N ASN A 169 -12.84 -16.47 1.43
CA ASN A 169 -13.62 -15.54 0.63
C ASN A 169 -12.77 -14.41 0.00
N ALA A 170 -11.50 -14.70 -0.34
CA ALA A 170 -10.57 -13.74 -0.95
C ALA A 170 -11.17 -13.04 -2.19
N THR A 171 -11.85 -13.78 -3.07
CA THR A 171 -12.45 -13.21 -4.29
C THR A 171 -13.62 -12.27 -3.98
N ASP A 172 -14.38 -12.51 -2.92
CA ASP A 172 -15.46 -11.61 -2.50
C ASP A 172 -14.88 -10.30 -1.94
N VAL A 173 -13.83 -10.40 -1.13
CA VAL A 173 -13.07 -9.24 -0.64
C VAL A 173 -12.49 -8.44 -1.81
N ALA A 174 -11.92 -9.12 -2.81
CA ALA A 174 -11.35 -8.48 -3.98
C ALA A 174 -12.39 -7.73 -4.82
N ARG A 175 -13.60 -8.31 -4.99
CA ARG A 175 -14.73 -7.65 -5.65
C ARG A 175 -15.19 -6.41 -4.88
N ALA A 176 -15.29 -6.51 -3.55
CA ALA A 176 -15.65 -5.38 -2.69
C ALA A 176 -14.58 -4.27 -2.74
N LEU A 177 -13.29 -4.64 -2.74
CA LEU A 177 -12.18 -3.71 -2.88
C LEU A 177 -12.22 -2.96 -4.21
N VAL A 178 -12.44 -3.65 -5.33
CA VAL A 178 -12.58 -3.00 -6.64
C VAL A 178 -13.75 -2.01 -6.65
N LYS A 179 -14.89 -2.37 -6.07
CA LYS A 179 -16.03 -1.45 -5.94
C LYS A 179 -15.63 -0.21 -5.14
N ASP A 180 -15.01 -0.40 -3.98
CA ASP A 180 -14.55 0.68 -3.12
C ASP A 180 -13.50 1.60 -3.77
N ILE A 181 -12.72 1.11 -4.74
CA ILE A 181 -11.77 1.90 -5.56
C ILE A 181 -12.53 2.74 -6.59
N LEU A 182 -13.50 2.14 -7.28
CA LEU A 182 -14.27 2.82 -8.34
C LEU A 182 -15.15 3.95 -7.77
N ASP A 183 -15.58 3.82 -6.51
CA ASP A 183 -16.36 4.85 -5.80
C ASP A 183 -15.49 6.03 -5.30
N MET A 184 -14.17 5.98 -5.46
CA MET A 184 -13.26 7.05 -5.00
C MET A 184 -13.26 8.27 -5.92
N ASN A 185 -13.09 9.46 -5.32
CA ASN A 185 -12.66 10.64 -6.09
C ASN A 185 -11.20 10.49 -6.53
N MET A 186 -11.00 10.13 -7.79
CA MET A 186 -9.67 9.89 -8.34
C MET A 186 -8.88 11.19 -8.51
N LYS A 187 -7.64 11.15 -8.01
CA LYS A 187 -6.62 12.20 -8.15
C LYS A 187 -5.37 11.61 -8.77
N GLU A 188 -4.71 12.38 -9.65
CA GLU A 188 -3.53 11.92 -10.40
C GLU A 188 -2.38 11.50 -9.48
N GLU A 189 -2.21 12.17 -8.34
CA GLU A 189 -1.22 11.84 -7.30
C GLU A 189 -1.36 10.43 -6.68
N ASN A 190 -2.53 9.80 -6.88
CA ASN A 190 -2.88 8.50 -6.31
C ASN A 190 -2.93 7.36 -7.34
N TYR A 191 -2.72 7.63 -8.62
CA TYR A 191 -2.85 6.63 -9.68
C TYR A 191 -1.96 5.40 -9.48
N THR A 192 -0.71 5.58 -9.02
CA THR A 192 0.17 4.45 -8.69
C THR A 192 -0.40 3.58 -7.57
N ARG A 193 -0.95 4.20 -6.51
CA ARG A 193 -1.57 3.48 -5.38
C ARG A 193 -2.83 2.74 -5.82
N ILE A 194 -3.64 3.37 -6.67
CA ILE A 194 -4.87 2.77 -7.20
C ILE A 194 -4.55 1.54 -8.07
N VAL A 195 -3.54 1.62 -8.95
CA VAL A 195 -3.12 0.46 -9.75
C VAL A 195 -2.61 -0.67 -8.86
N ARG A 196 -1.87 -0.34 -7.79
CA ARG A 196 -1.42 -1.35 -6.83
C ARG A 196 -2.58 -2.06 -6.14
N LEU A 197 -3.64 -1.33 -5.77
CA LEU A 197 -4.86 -1.91 -5.21
C LEU A 197 -5.58 -2.85 -6.20
N PHE A 198 -5.64 -2.49 -7.49
CA PHE A 198 -6.15 -3.38 -8.53
C PHE A 198 -5.31 -4.66 -8.66
N GLU A 199 -3.98 -4.55 -8.56
CA GLU A 199 -3.09 -5.72 -8.60
C GLU A 199 -3.33 -6.66 -7.41
N ILE A 200 -3.45 -6.12 -6.20
CA ILE A 200 -3.79 -6.90 -5.00
C ILE A 200 -5.14 -7.60 -5.18
N ALA A 201 -6.15 -6.90 -5.70
CA ALA A 201 -7.44 -7.52 -5.99
C ALA A 201 -7.31 -8.68 -7.01
N ARG A 202 -6.47 -8.54 -8.04
CA ARG A 202 -6.19 -9.61 -9.01
C ARG A 202 -5.47 -10.80 -8.38
N GLU A 203 -4.49 -10.55 -7.51
CA GLU A 203 -3.81 -11.60 -6.76
C GLU A 203 -4.80 -12.38 -5.88
N MET A 204 -5.78 -11.71 -5.27
CA MET A 204 -6.88 -12.30 -4.50
C MET A 204 -7.98 -12.96 -5.36
N GLY A 205 -7.78 -13.05 -6.68
CA GLY A 205 -8.66 -13.78 -7.60
C GLY A 205 -9.70 -12.94 -8.35
N TYR A 206 -9.65 -11.60 -8.28
CA TYR A 206 -10.51 -10.75 -9.11
C TYR A 206 -10.11 -10.84 -10.59
N ARG A 207 -11.06 -11.24 -11.44
CA ARG A 207 -10.87 -11.39 -12.90
C ARG A 207 -11.63 -10.36 -13.74
N GLY A 208 -12.36 -9.43 -13.12
CA GLY A 208 -13.16 -8.46 -13.84
C GLY A 208 -12.31 -7.44 -14.62
N GLU A 209 -12.89 -6.92 -15.70
CA GLU A 209 -12.29 -5.81 -16.44
C GLU A 209 -12.63 -4.47 -15.78
N SER A 210 -11.70 -3.53 -15.85
CA SER A 210 -11.91 -2.15 -15.39
C SER A 210 -11.39 -1.19 -16.45
N LYS A 211 -12.31 -0.45 -17.10
CA LYS A 211 -11.93 0.61 -18.06
C LYS A 211 -11.07 1.67 -17.38
N VAL A 212 -11.37 1.98 -16.13
CA VAL A 212 -10.59 2.92 -15.31
C VAL A 212 -9.18 2.39 -15.07
N GLU A 213 -9.02 1.15 -14.65
CA GLU A 213 -7.68 0.55 -14.44
C GLU A 213 -6.87 0.57 -15.73
N LYS A 214 -7.47 0.18 -16.86
CA LYS A 214 -6.83 0.24 -18.19
C LYS A 214 -6.33 1.66 -18.50
N GLN A 215 -7.17 2.68 -18.27
CA GLN A 215 -6.78 4.07 -18.49
C GLN A 215 -5.68 4.56 -17.53
N ILE A 216 -5.72 4.18 -16.26
CA ILE A 216 -4.67 4.56 -15.31
C ILE A 216 -3.33 3.90 -15.69
N ARG A 217 -3.34 2.64 -16.15
CA ARG A 217 -2.12 1.97 -16.64
C ARG A 217 -1.52 2.69 -17.86
N ILE A 218 -2.36 3.09 -18.83
CA ILE A 218 -1.91 3.88 -19.98
C ILE A 218 -1.33 5.23 -19.51
N TYR A 219 -2.00 5.91 -18.58
CA TYR A 219 -1.50 7.16 -18.01
C TYR A 219 -0.12 6.97 -17.36
N LEU A 220 0.06 5.96 -16.51
CA LEU A 220 1.32 5.73 -15.79
C LEU A 220 2.45 5.36 -16.74
N ASP A 221 2.16 4.54 -17.76
CA ASP A 221 3.11 4.22 -18.81
C ASP A 221 3.56 5.49 -19.55
N LEU A 222 2.63 6.32 -20.04
CA LEU A 222 2.97 7.59 -20.68
C LEU A 222 3.75 8.52 -19.74
N PHE A 223 3.34 8.60 -18.48
CA PHE A 223 4.03 9.42 -17.49
C PHE A 223 5.48 8.96 -17.31
N TYR A 224 5.72 7.66 -17.21
CA TYR A 224 7.05 7.07 -17.14
C TYR A 224 7.84 7.33 -18.43
N THR A 225 7.30 6.96 -19.59
CA THR A 225 7.92 7.15 -20.91
C THR A 225 8.40 8.58 -21.11
N ILE A 226 7.54 9.58 -20.89
CA ILE A 226 7.90 11.00 -21.05
C ILE A 226 9.00 11.43 -20.05
N SER A 227 9.20 10.72 -18.93
CA SER A 227 10.17 11.12 -17.88
C SER A 227 11.60 10.84 -18.29
N TYR A 228 11.79 9.78 -19.09
CA TYR A 228 13.11 9.24 -19.43
C TYR A 228 13.49 9.51 -20.88
N ILE A 229 12.60 10.14 -21.67
CA ILE A 229 12.93 10.55 -23.03
C ILE A 229 13.70 11.88 -23.01
N GLU A 230 14.93 11.84 -23.49
CA GLU A 230 15.75 13.04 -23.73
C GLU A 230 15.50 13.63 -25.13
N GLU A 231 15.47 12.78 -26.15
CA GLU A 231 15.31 13.15 -27.56
C GLU A 231 14.28 12.24 -28.26
N PRO A 232 13.01 12.64 -28.31
CA PRO A 232 11.99 11.83 -28.99
C PRO A 232 12.13 11.95 -30.52
N SER A 233 11.81 10.88 -31.25
CA SER A 233 11.55 10.94 -32.69
C SER A 233 10.16 11.51 -32.98
N GLU A 234 9.90 11.92 -34.24
CA GLU A 234 8.57 12.34 -34.72
C GLU A 234 7.53 11.24 -34.45
N SER A 235 7.78 10.01 -34.92
CA SER A 235 6.91 8.86 -34.71
C SER A 235 6.61 8.55 -33.22
N MET A 236 7.57 8.76 -32.34
CA MET A 236 7.39 8.55 -30.90
C MET A 236 6.48 9.63 -30.29
N LEU A 237 6.65 10.90 -30.66
CA LEU A 237 5.75 11.97 -30.22
C LEU A 237 4.33 11.76 -30.74
N GLU A 238 4.21 11.32 -31.99
CA GLU A 238 2.92 11.02 -32.60
C GLU A 238 2.16 9.95 -31.80
N GLU A 239 2.84 8.84 -31.44
CA GLU A 239 2.24 7.77 -30.64
C GLU A 239 1.89 8.24 -29.22
N ILE A 240 2.79 9.00 -28.57
CA ILE A 240 2.54 9.56 -27.24
C ILE A 240 1.29 10.45 -27.25
N ILE A 241 1.13 11.30 -28.26
CA ILE A 241 -0.02 12.21 -28.39
C ILE A 241 -1.31 11.40 -28.61
N ARG A 242 -1.33 10.44 -29.54
CA ARG A 242 -2.50 9.58 -29.78
C ARG A 242 -2.96 8.87 -28.50
N ARG A 243 -2.01 8.28 -27.77
CA ARG A 243 -2.30 7.60 -26.49
C ARG A 243 -2.76 8.58 -25.42
N TYR A 244 -2.17 9.77 -25.34
CA TYR A 244 -2.64 10.84 -24.44
C TYR A 244 -4.08 11.25 -24.72
N GLU A 245 -4.45 11.43 -26.00
CA GLU A 245 -5.81 11.82 -26.41
C GLU A 245 -6.84 10.75 -26.10
N SER A 246 -6.45 9.47 -26.18
CA SER A 246 -7.32 8.33 -25.82
C SER A 246 -7.74 8.30 -24.34
N LEU A 247 -7.03 9.02 -23.46
CA LEU A 247 -7.35 9.07 -22.03
C LEU A 247 -8.56 9.97 -21.74
N SER A 248 -9.54 9.43 -21.03
CA SER A 248 -10.71 10.16 -20.51
C SER A 248 -10.62 10.50 -19.01
N ILE A 249 -9.63 9.95 -18.30
CA ILE A 249 -9.34 10.29 -16.90
C ILE A 249 -8.63 11.64 -16.76
N LYS A 250 -8.60 12.20 -15.54
CA LYS A 250 -7.82 13.42 -15.24
C LYS A 250 -6.36 13.21 -15.62
N LYS A 251 -5.80 14.14 -16.38
CA LYS A 251 -4.48 14.02 -17.01
C LYS A 251 -3.69 15.33 -17.08
N GLU A 252 -3.91 16.24 -16.12
CA GLU A 252 -3.30 17.58 -16.08
C GLU A 252 -1.80 17.54 -15.77
N MET A 253 -1.35 16.65 -14.88
CA MET A 253 0.07 16.46 -14.59
C MET A 253 0.78 15.87 -15.81
N LEU A 254 0.16 14.89 -16.46
CA LEU A 254 0.66 14.31 -17.70
C LEU A 254 0.71 15.35 -18.83
N LYS A 255 -0.33 16.17 -18.97
CA LYS A 255 -0.39 17.28 -19.93
C LYS A 255 0.79 18.25 -19.74
N THR A 256 1.01 18.70 -18.51
CA THR A 256 2.11 19.60 -18.16
C THR A 256 3.45 19.04 -18.59
N LYS A 257 3.65 17.74 -18.36
CA LYS A 257 4.89 17.04 -18.66
C LYS A 257 5.08 16.81 -20.17
N LEU A 258 4.01 16.48 -20.88
CA LEU A 258 3.99 16.38 -22.33
C LEU A 258 4.30 17.74 -22.98
N LEU A 259 3.68 18.84 -22.51
CA LEU A 259 3.99 20.20 -22.99
C LEU A 259 5.47 20.54 -22.88
N LEU A 260 6.12 20.16 -21.79
CA LEU A 260 7.55 20.38 -21.61
C LEU A 260 8.36 19.62 -22.68
N LEU A 261 8.04 18.35 -22.92
CA LEU A 261 8.69 17.54 -23.95
C LEU A 261 8.49 18.14 -25.36
N LEU A 262 7.25 18.47 -25.72
CA LEU A 262 6.91 19.08 -27.02
C LEU A 262 7.61 20.43 -27.22
N SER A 263 7.72 21.24 -26.15
CA SER A 263 8.45 22.52 -26.22
C SER A 263 9.95 22.35 -26.47
N LYS A 264 10.56 21.26 -25.97
CA LYS A 264 11.96 20.92 -26.23
C LYS A 264 12.13 20.45 -27.67
N ALA A 265 11.24 19.57 -28.15
CA ALA A 265 11.23 19.09 -29.53
C ALA A 265 11.08 20.25 -30.53
N LYS A 266 10.15 21.19 -30.28
CA LYS A 266 10.00 22.38 -31.13
C LYS A 266 11.25 23.23 -31.20
N ARG A 267 11.94 23.44 -30.07
CA ARG A 267 13.19 24.22 -30.03
C ARG A 267 14.31 23.58 -30.86
N ARG A 268 14.25 22.26 -31.06
CA ARG A 268 15.13 21.51 -31.97
C ARG A 268 14.67 21.54 -33.43
N GLY A 269 13.63 22.31 -33.76
CA GLY A 269 13.09 22.42 -35.13
C GLY A 269 12.09 21.33 -35.52
N MET A 270 11.66 20.47 -34.59
CA MET A 270 10.69 19.42 -34.88
C MET A 270 9.29 19.99 -35.09
N THR A 271 8.58 19.43 -36.07
CA THR A 271 7.15 19.68 -36.33
C THR A 271 6.48 18.35 -36.70
N LEU A 272 5.20 18.19 -36.34
CA LEU A 272 4.46 16.94 -36.57
C LEU A 272 3.41 17.14 -37.68
N ASP A 273 3.18 16.11 -38.49
CA ASP A 273 2.11 16.11 -39.50
C ASP A 273 0.90 15.30 -39.02
N MET A 274 0.19 15.83 -38.02
CA MET A 274 -0.99 15.17 -37.46
C MET A 274 -2.06 16.14 -36.99
N HIS A 275 -3.29 15.65 -36.95
CA HIS A 275 -4.37 16.32 -36.25
C HIS A 275 -4.30 15.98 -34.76
N VAL A 276 -4.50 17.00 -33.92
CA VAL A 276 -4.51 16.91 -32.46
C VAL A 276 -5.70 17.71 -31.97
N GLU A 277 -6.47 17.18 -31.04
CA GLU A 277 -7.65 17.80 -30.48
C GLU A 277 -7.28 18.83 -29.39
N ASP A 278 -6.27 18.52 -28.57
CA ASP A 278 -5.86 19.42 -27.48
C ASP A 278 -5.24 20.72 -28.07
N PRO A 279 -5.87 21.90 -27.85
CA PRO A 279 -5.42 23.16 -28.43
C PRO A 279 -4.00 23.55 -27.96
N ASP A 280 -3.58 23.09 -26.78
CA ASP A 280 -2.28 23.43 -26.22
C ASP A 280 -1.12 22.73 -26.96
N PHE A 281 -1.39 21.75 -27.83
CA PHE A 281 -0.37 21.05 -28.62
C PHE A 281 -0.27 21.52 -30.07
N GLN A 282 -1.22 22.33 -30.53
CA GLN A 282 -1.29 22.80 -31.93
C GLN A 282 -0.03 23.53 -32.40
N PHE A 283 0.72 24.12 -31.46
CA PHE A 283 1.93 24.86 -31.78
C PHE A 283 3.03 24.00 -32.41
N LEU A 284 3.00 22.67 -32.26
CA LEU A 284 3.99 21.74 -32.81
C LEU A 284 3.58 21.20 -34.19
N MET A 285 2.35 21.44 -34.64
CA MET A 285 1.86 20.91 -35.92
C MET A 285 2.46 21.68 -37.11
N LYS A 286 2.77 20.97 -38.19
CA LYS A 286 3.14 21.59 -39.48
C LYS A 286 1.97 22.47 -39.93
N LYS A 287 2.25 23.74 -40.25
CA LYS A 287 1.27 24.60 -40.91
C LYS A 287 0.95 23.97 -42.25
N ASN A 288 -0.24 23.41 -42.38
CA ASN A 288 -0.65 22.75 -43.62
C ASN A 288 -0.82 23.80 -44.75
N PRO A 289 -0.05 23.77 -45.86
CA PRO A 289 -0.20 24.77 -46.92
C PRO A 289 -1.36 24.48 -47.87
N LYS A 290 -2.00 23.30 -47.81
CA LYS A 290 -3.03 22.91 -48.79
C LYS A 290 -4.14 22.07 -48.15
N GLY A 291 -5.12 22.76 -47.61
CA GLY A 291 -6.46 22.22 -47.34
C GLY A 291 -7.43 23.38 -47.39
N LYS A 292 -8.28 23.40 -48.42
CA LYS A 292 -9.28 24.45 -48.68
C LYS A 292 -9.87 24.99 -47.37
N SER A 293 -9.68 26.28 -47.15
CA SER A 293 -10.61 27.09 -46.37
C SER A 293 -12.01 26.84 -46.93
N ARG A 294 -12.78 25.99 -46.23
CA ARG A 294 -14.21 26.25 -46.12
C ARG A 294 -14.33 27.28 -45.03
N ASN A 295 -14.36 28.53 -45.47
CA ASN A 295 -14.86 29.66 -44.72
C ASN A 295 -16.18 29.27 -44.04
N THR A 296 -16.12 29.04 -42.74
CA THR A 296 -17.20 29.29 -41.78
C THR A 296 -16.60 29.22 -40.37
N PHE A 297 -15.51 29.97 -40.15
CA PHE A 297 -15.13 30.29 -38.77
C PHE A 297 -16.02 31.43 -38.31
N HIS A 298 -16.98 31.07 -37.47
CA HIS A 298 -17.87 31.97 -36.77
C HIS A 298 -17.06 33.01 -35.99
N TYR A 299 -17.02 34.25 -36.48
CA TYR A 299 -16.64 35.45 -35.75
C TYR A 299 -17.66 35.83 -34.65
N TRP A 300 -18.22 34.83 -33.95
CA TRP A 300 -19.17 35.00 -32.84
C TRP A 300 -18.60 34.53 -31.48
N ILE A 301 -17.43 33.87 -31.45
CA ILE A 301 -16.81 33.38 -30.18
C ILE A 301 -15.62 34.25 -29.71
N LEU A 302 -15.21 35.27 -30.48
CA LEU A 302 -14.19 36.23 -30.01
C LEU A 302 -14.73 37.33 -29.08
N ILE A 303 -16.02 37.30 -28.71
CA ILE A 303 -16.66 38.34 -27.89
C ILE A 303 -17.09 37.90 -26.46
N PRO A 304 -16.59 36.78 -25.88
CA PRO A 304 -16.49 36.76 -24.42
C PRO A 304 -15.14 36.35 -23.83
N LEU A 305 -14.14 35.96 -24.64
CA LEU A 305 -12.85 35.55 -24.07
C LEU A 305 -12.15 36.67 -23.26
N PRO A 306 -12.09 37.94 -23.70
CA PRO A 306 -11.58 39.03 -22.87
C PRO A 306 -12.50 39.39 -21.68
N LEU A 307 -13.78 39.03 -21.73
CA LEU A 307 -14.76 39.27 -20.66
C LEU A 307 -14.70 38.21 -19.55
N ILE A 308 -14.28 36.98 -19.84
CA ILE A 308 -14.18 35.88 -18.85
C ILE A 308 -12.86 35.95 -18.06
N ILE A 309 -11.77 36.42 -18.68
CA ILE A 309 -10.43 36.50 -18.06
C ILE A 309 -10.43 37.20 -16.68
N PRO A 310 -11.15 38.31 -16.44
CA PRO A 310 -11.23 38.94 -15.12
C PRO A 310 -11.79 38.03 -14.02
N PHE A 311 -12.70 37.11 -14.37
CA PHE A 311 -13.40 36.21 -13.46
C PHE A 311 -12.63 34.91 -13.16
N LEU A 312 -11.54 34.63 -13.89
CA LEU A 312 -10.67 33.49 -13.62
C LEU A 312 -9.76 33.75 -12.41
N SER A 313 -9.28 32.67 -11.79
CA SER A 313 -8.39 32.78 -10.61
C SER A 313 -7.12 33.57 -10.95
N LEU A 314 -6.59 34.33 -9.97
CA LEU A 314 -5.39 35.15 -10.16
C LEU A 314 -4.19 34.32 -10.66
N ARG A 315 -4.07 33.07 -10.21
CA ARG A 315 -3.04 32.13 -10.68
C ARG A 315 -3.21 31.80 -12.17
N PHE A 316 -4.45 31.51 -12.59
CA PHE A 316 -4.77 31.19 -13.98
C PHE A 316 -4.61 32.40 -14.91
N ARG A 317 -5.06 33.58 -14.47
CA ARG A 317 -4.83 34.86 -15.17
C ARG A 317 -3.36 35.14 -15.37
N SER A 318 -2.56 34.91 -14.33
CA SER A 318 -1.12 35.11 -14.44
C SER A 318 -0.47 34.17 -15.44
N PHE A 319 -0.85 32.89 -15.40
CA PHE A 319 -0.37 31.89 -16.34
C PHE A 319 -0.73 32.31 -17.78
N PHE A 320 -2.00 32.65 -18.02
CA PHE A 320 -2.47 33.11 -19.32
C PHE A 320 -1.69 34.35 -19.83
N TYR A 321 -1.57 35.39 -19.00
CA TYR A 321 -0.83 36.60 -19.39
C TYR A 321 0.66 36.34 -19.66
N TYR A 322 1.28 35.42 -18.93
CA TYR A 322 2.67 35.05 -19.17
C TYR A 322 2.85 34.39 -20.54
N HIS A 323 1.96 33.44 -20.87
CA HIS A 323 2.03 32.69 -22.13
C HIS A 323 1.61 33.49 -23.37
N VAL A 324 0.76 34.52 -23.20
CA VAL A 324 0.40 35.47 -24.27
C VAL A 324 1.44 36.61 -24.41
N GLY A 325 2.52 36.61 -23.62
CA GLY A 325 3.60 37.60 -23.70
C GLY A 325 3.33 38.91 -22.93
N LEU A 326 2.20 39.02 -22.22
CA LEU A 326 1.82 40.16 -21.37
C LEU A 326 2.48 40.07 -19.98
N LYS A 327 3.81 40.00 -19.98
CA LYS A 327 4.68 39.79 -18.81
C LYS A 327 4.34 40.68 -17.61
N LYS A 328 4.07 41.97 -17.83
CA LYS A 328 3.70 42.92 -16.76
C LYS A 328 2.37 42.58 -16.08
N ARG A 329 1.37 42.10 -16.84
CA ARG A 329 0.05 41.70 -16.30
C ARG A 329 0.13 40.38 -15.54
N ALA A 330 0.98 39.46 -16.00
CA ALA A 330 1.28 38.23 -15.27
C ALA A 330 1.87 38.56 -13.89
N LEU A 331 2.88 39.41 -13.86
CA LEU A 331 3.52 39.83 -12.62
C LEU A 331 2.54 40.48 -11.64
N LEU A 332 1.67 41.37 -12.12
CA LEU A 332 0.63 42.00 -11.31
C LEU A 332 -0.33 40.97 -10.70
N CYS A 333 -0.69 39.93 -11.45
CA CYS A 333 -1.56 38.87 -10.95
C CYS A 333 -0.88 38.06 -9.85
N TYR A 334 0.38 37.66 -10.02
CA TYR A 334 1.11 36.92 -8.98
C TYR A 334 1.38 37.75 -7.73
N LYS A 335 1.66 39.05 -7.85
CA LYS A 335 1.75 39.96 -6.69
C LYS A 335 0.47 39.92 -5.85
N LYS A 336 -0.70 39.99 -6.49
CA LYS A 336 -2.00 39.84 -5.80
C LYS A 336 -2.20 38.44 -5.17
N VAL A 337 -1.59 37.38 -5.70
CA VAL A 337 -1.62 36.05 -5.08
C VAL A 337 -0.79 36.03 -3.80
N VAL A 338 0.38 36.68 -3.80
CA VAL A 338 1.24 36.83 -2.61
C VAL A 338 0.58 37.73 -1.56
N GLU A 339 -0.04 38.85 -1.96
CA GLU A 339 -0.79 39.73 -1.05
C GLU A 339 -1.89 38.99 -0.27
N LYS A 340 -2.55 38.01 -0.90
CA LYS A 340 -3.57 37.19 -0.23
C LYS A 340 -3.01 36.18 0.76
N ASN A 341 -1.78 35.72 0.57
CA ASN A 341 -1.12 34.71 1.42
C ASN A 341 0.35 35.08 1.63
N PRO A 342 0.64 36.15 2.39
CA PRO A 342 1.98 36.73 2.47
C PRO A 342 2.98 35.86 3.24
N THR A 343 2.52 34.85 3.98
CA THR A 343 3.40 33.95 4.76
C THR A 343 3.64 32.61 4.07
N ASN A 344 3.00 32.35 2.93
CA ASN A 344 3.14 31.07 2.24
C ASN A 344 4.42 31.02 1.38
N PRO A 345 5.42 30.19 1.74
CA PRO A 345 6.70 30.15 1.03
C PRO A 345 6.57 29.63 -0.40
N ASP A 346 5.67 28.69 -0.69
CA ASP A 346 5.46 28.16 -2.04
C ASP A 346 4.92 29.21 -3.01
N VAL A 347 4.05 30.11 -2.51
CA VAL A 347 3.47 31.18 -3.32
C VAL A 347 4.51 32.26 -3.61
N ARG A 348 5.35 32.59 -2.62
CA ARG A 348 6.48 33.51 -2.80
C ARG A 348 7.55 32.95 -3.73
N LEU A 349 7.85 31.65 -3.62
CA LEU A 349 8.80 30.97 -4.51
C LEU A 349 8.34 31.08 -5.98
N LYS A 350 7.05 30.93 -6.23
CA LYS A 350 6.49 31.10 -7.59
C LYS A 350 6.60 32.54 -8.10
N LEU A 351 6.52 33.55 -7.24
CA LEU A 351 6.77 34.95 -7.61
C LEU A 351 8.27 35.18 -7.90
N ALA A 352 9.17 34.64 -7.09
CA ALA A 352 10.62 34.73 -7.30
C ALA A 352 11.04 34.09 -8.64
N LEU A 353 10.56 32.88 -8.93
CA LEU A 353 10.79 32.20 -10.20
C LEU A 353 10.20 32.96 -11.40
N LEU A 354 9.10 33.69 -11.20
CA LEU A 354 8.53 34.55 -12.24
C LEU A 354 9.44 35.77 -12.48
N TYR A 355 9.97 36.39 -11.43
CA TYR A 355 10.94 37.49 -11.56
C TYR A 355 12.20 37.05 -12.32
N GLU A 356 12.76 35.88 -12.01
CA GLU A 356 13.91 35.32 -12.75
C GLU A 356 13.62 35.13 -14.23
N LYS A 357 12.46 34.53 -14.56
CA LYS A 357 12.01 34.34 -15.95
C LYS A 357 11.80 35.65 -16.70
N LEU A 358 11.63 36.75 -15.98
CA LEU A 358 11.47 38.09 -16.53
C LEU A 358 12.77 38.91 -16.53
N GLY A 359 13.88 38.36 -16.01
CA GLY A 359 15.17 39.05 -15.90
C GLY A 359 15.27 40.03 -14.74
N MET A 360 14.31 39.99 -13.79
CA MET A 360 14.21 40.90 -12.64
C MET A 360 14.94 40.29 -11.42
N GLN A 361 16.27 40.24 -11.50
CA GLN A 361 17.10 39.49 -10.53
C GLN A 361 17.04 40.06 -9.11
N GLU A 362 16.98 41.39 -8.96
CA GLU A 362 16.93 42.05 -7.65
C GLU A 362 15.60 41.78 -6.92
N GLU A 363 14.48 41.78 -7.62
CA GLU A 363 13.17 41.42 -7.09
C GLU A 363 13.08 39.93 -6.74
N ALA A 364 13.65 39.05 -7.56
CA ALA A 364 13.73 37.63 -7.25
C ALA A 364 14.50 37.39 -5.94
N MET A 365 15.67 38.03 -5.79
CA MET A 365 16.50 37.91 -4.60
C MET A 365 15.78 38.38 -3.33
N ARG A 366 15.04 39.50 -3.41
CA ARG A 366 14.22 39.99 -2.30
C ARG A 366 13.15 38.99 -1.87
N GLU A 367 12.48 38.33 -2.81
CA GLU A 367 11.51 37.28 -2.46
C GLU A 367 12.19 36.05 -1.83
N TYR A 368 13.37 35.65 -2.30
CA TYR A 368 14.15 34.57 -1.66
C TYR A 368 14.58 34.90 -0.24
N GLU A 369 15.00 36.13 0.03
CA GLU A 369 15.30 36.57 1.39
C GLU A 369 14.08 36.54 2.30
N ILE A 370 12.90 36.93 1.79
CA ILE A 370 11.67 36.85 2.56
C ILE A 370 11.30 35.39 2.83
N ILE A 371 11.41 34.49 1.84
CA ILE A 371 11.17 33.05 2.02
C ILE A 371 12.07 32.48 3.12
N LYS A 372 13.37 32.83 3.12
CA LYS A 372 14.33 32.39 4.14
C LYS A 372 14.00 32.90 5.54
N LYS A 373 13.32 34.03 5.67
CA LYS A 373 12.84 34.57 6.96
C LYS A 373 11.52 33.93 7.42
N LEU A 374 10.80 33.27 6.51
CA LEU A 374 9.51 32.60 6.77
C LEU A 374 9.66 31.09 7.00
N SER A 375 10.77 30.50 6.56
CA SER A 375 11.26 29.17 6.97
C SER A 375 11.93 29.24 8.33
#